data_AF-A0A3E4V0M3-F1
#
_entry.id   AF-A0A3E4V0M3-F1
#
_cell.length_a   1.000
_cell.length_b   1.000
_cell.length_c   1.000
_cell.angle_alpha   90.00
_cell.angle_beta   90.00
_cell.angle_gamma   90.00
#
_symmetry.space_group_name_H-M   'P 1'
#
loop_
_entity.id
_entity.type
_entity.pdbx_description
1 polymer ?
#
loop_
_entity_poly.entity_id
_entity_poly.type
_entity_poly.pdbx_seq_one_letter_code
_entity_poly.pdbx_strand_id
1 'polypeptide(L)'
;MQTSILWEGGLPSKEEMEKMKQEGYLFRAVEGGWKICLKLHNTPTGTWYADNFSKSFLKEVELHQYLEEVEKRATWFEVPSKELRVYEAGQILEKPESKEERICMEVLRDTKNHSRLLLKTNQTEAYQLGSSAIPTLESRARISGAALSSVEPAVLAEILNQCLKVAKGKALLRVSEGKVRAVHSAEKNGYQVYPLPEVLCLPVFTYVESIKRVPF
;
A
#
# COMPACT_ATOMS: atom_id res chain seq x y z
N MET A 1 5.78 15.50 -6.00
CA MET A 1 6.83 14.47 -6.16
C MET A 1 6.45 13.36 -7.14
N GLN A 2 7.37 13.04 -8.05
CA GLN A 2 7.27 11.97 -9.03
C GLN A 2 8.35 10.90 -8.84
N THR A 3 7.98 9.65 -9.14
CA THR A 3 8.90 8.52 -9.21
C THR A 3 8.83 7.85 -10.58
N SER A 4 9.96 7.38 -11.08
CA SER A 4 9.97 6.49 -12.24
C SER A 4 9.48 5.10 -11.83
N ILE A 5 8.93 4.37 -12.79
CA ILE A 5 8.62 2.94 -12.65
C ILE A 5 9.53 2.12 -13.55
N LEU A 6 9.80 0.88 -13.16
CA LEU A 6 10.39 -0.08 -14.08
C LEU A 6 9.31 -0.52 -15.08
N TRP A 7 9.62 -0.43 -16.37
CA TRP A 7 8.74 -0.81 -17.47
C TRP A 7 9.53 -1.65 -18.47
N GLU A 8 9.11 -2.90 -18.68
CA GLU A 8 9.82 -3.86 -19.53
C GLU A 8 9.29 -3.92 -20.97
N GLY A 9 8.41 -2.99 -21.36
CA GLY A 9 7.93 -2.87 -22.74
C GLY A 9 8.69 -1.83 -23.56
N GLY A 10 8.51 -1.89 -24.88
CA GLY A 10 8.82 -0.75 -25.75
C GLY A 10 8.01 0.49 -25.34
N LEU A 11 8.40 1.66 -25.85
CA LEU A 11 7.61 2.88 -25.67
C LEU A 11 6.18 2.62 -26.21
N PRO A 12 5.12 2.94 -25.45
CA PRO A 12 3.76 2.78 -25.96
C PRO A 12 3.56 3.59 -27.24
N SER A 13 2.64 3.15 -28.10
CA SER A 13 2.22 3.93 -29.27
C SER A 13 1.66 5.29 -28.86
N LYS A 14 1.61 6.25 -29.79
CA LYS A 14 1.12 7.60 -29.50
C LYS A 14 -0.29 7.60 -28.90
N GLU A 15 -1.18 6.76 -29.41
CA GLU A 15 -2.56 6.63 -28.91
C GLU A 15 -2.59 6.06 -27.48
N GLU A 16 -1.79 5.03 -27.20
CA GLU A 16 -1.65 4.46 -25.86
C GLU A 16 -1.05 5.46 -24.88
N MET A 17 -0.04 6.22 -25.31
CA MET A 17 0.54 7.28 -24.49
C MET A 17 -0.49 8.35 -24.11
N GLU A 18 -1.36 8.78 -25.04
CA GLU A 18 -2.40 9.77 -24.73
C GLU A 18 -3.42 9.21 -23.73
N LYS A 19 -3.83 7.94 -23.88
CA LYS A 19 -4.68 7.28 -22.89
C LYS A 19 -4.00 7.18 -21.52
N MET A 20 -2.72 6.79 -21.49
CA MET A 20 -1.95 6.74 -20.25
C MET A 20 -1.79 8.13 -19.61
N LYS A 21 -1.62 9.20 -20.39
CA LYS A 21 -1.60 10.56 -19.82
C LYS A 21 -2.93 10.92 -19.14
N GLN A 22 -4.06 10.54 -19.72
CA GLN A 22 -5.38 10.72 -19.10
C GLN A 22 -5.52 9.93 -17.79
N GLU A 23 -4.87 8.77 -17.70
CA GLU A 23 -4.79 7.95 -16.49
C GLU A 23 -3.73 8.48 -15.48
N GLY A 24 -3.02 9.56 -15.79
CA GLY A 24 -2.06 10.22 -14.90
C GLY A 24 -0.61 9.72 -15.00
N TYR A 25 -0.28 8.92 -16.03
CA TYR A 25 1.12 8.57 -16.33
C TYR A 25 1.83 9.74 -16.99
N LEU A 26 3.09 9.94 -16.61
CA LEU A 26 3.94 10.99 -17.17
C LEU A 26 5.12 10.35 -17.91
N PHE A 27 5.53 10.98 -19.01
CA PHE A 27 6.63 10.50 -19.84
C PHE A 27 7.74 11.55 -19.84
N ARG A 28 8.93 11.17 -19.40
CA ARG A 28 10.11 12.05 -19.37
C ARG A 28 11.20 11.51 -20.28
N ALA A 29 11.72 12.36 -21.15
CA ALA A 29 12.94 12.07 -21.89
C ALA A 29 14.11 12.04 -20.89
N VAL A 30 14.98 11.03 -21.03
CA VAL A 30 16.21 10.89 -20.26
C VAL A 30 17.35 10.53 -21.21
N GLU A 31 18.58 10.66 -20.75
CA GLU A 31 19.72 10.15 -21.51
C GLU A 31 19.54 8.65 -21.80
N GLY A 32 19.58 8.26 -23.07
CA GLY A 32 19.34 6.88 -23.50
C GLY A 32 17.87 6.48 -23.72
N GLY A 33 16.89 7.40 -23.63
CA GLY A 33 15.51 7.11 -24.02
C GLY A 33 14.44 7.85 -23.22
N TRP A 34 13.48 7.10 -22.69
CA TRP A 34 12.33 7.65 -21.97
C TRP A 34 12.07 6.87 -20.68
N LYS A 35 11.56 7.55 -19.65
CA LYS A 35 11.03 6.94 -18.43
C LYS A 35 9.54 7.23 -18.30
N ILE A 36 8.80 6.20 -17.91
CA ILE A 36 7.41 6.34 -17.44
C ILE A 36 7.47 6.67 -15.95
N CYS A 37 6.70 7.69 -15.56
CA CYS A 37 6.70 8.25 -14.21
C CYS A 37 5.28 8.29 -13.66
N LEU A 38 5.18 8.08 -12.35
CA LEU A 38 3.96 8.21 -11.59
C LEU A 38 4.10 9.34 -10.59
N LYS A 39 3.05 10.15 -10.48
CA LYS A 39 2.90 11.07 -9.35
C LYS A 39 2.59 10.25 -8.11
N LEU A 40 3.33 10.47 -7.03
CA LEU A 40 3.10 9.79 -5.77
C LEU A 40 1.95 10.45 -5.01
N HIS A 41 1.06 9.63 -4.44
CA HIS A 41 0.03 10.11 -3.54
C HIS A 41 0.68 10.61 -2.26
N ASN A 42 0.29 11.81 -1.81
CA ASN A 42 0.78 12.40 -0.57
C ASN A 42 -0.09 11.96 0.60
N THR A 43 -0.05 10.67 0.89
CA THR A 43 -0.84 10.07 1.97
C THR A 43 -0.45 10.69 3.32
N PRO A 44 -1.43 11.08 4.16
CA PRO A 44 -1.15 11.52 5.51
C PRO A 44 -0.28 10.51 6.26
N THR A 45 0.81 11.04 6.82
CA THR A 45 1.83 10.28 7.54
C THR A 45 1.91 10.83 8.95
N GLY A 46 1.81 9.96 9.93
CA GLY A 46 2.33 10.24 11.25
C GLY A 46 3.84 9.98 11.25
N THR A 47 4.33 9.46 12.36
CA THR A 47 5.74 9.06 12.52
C THR A 47 5.95 7.56 12.30
N TRP A 48 4.92 6.81 11.88
CA TRP A 48 4.90 5.33 11.93
C TRP A 48 4.75 4.68 10.55
N TYR A 49 5.46 5.22 9.55
CA TYR A 49 5.40 4.73 8.17
C TYR A 49 6.32 3.54 7.87
N ALA A 50 7.34 3.30 8.71
CA ALA A 50 8.35 2.27 8.42
C ALA A 50 7.78 0.85 8.51
N ASP A 51 8.13 -0.01 7.56
CA ASP A 51 7.63 -1.40 7.57
C ASP A 51 8.21 -2.24 8.73
N ASN A 52 9.41 -1.91 9.19
CA ASN A 52 10.04 -2.53 10.36
C ASN A 52 9.76 -1.78 11.67
N PHE A 53 8.76 -0.89 11.69
CA PHE A 53 8.40 -0.14 12.87
C PHE A 53 7.97 -1.07 14.01
N SER A 54 8.49 -0.82 15.21
CA SER A 54 8.05 -1.46 16.44
C SER A 54 8.02 -0.44 17.57
N LYS A 55 7.06 -0.61 18.50
CA LYS A 55 6.91 0.23 19.68
C LYS A 55 6.41 -0.62 20.84
N SER A 56 6.99 -0.39 22.01
CA SER A 56 6.54 -1.00 23.26
C SER A 56 5.79 0.03 24.09
N PHE A 57 4.80 -0.45 24.85
CA PHE A 57 3.97 0.37 25.73
C PHE A 57 4.04 -0.20 27.14
N LEU A 58 4.11 0.67 28.15
CA LEU A 58 4.10 0.23 29.55
C LEU A 58 2.68 0.18 30.11
N LYS A 59 1.79 1.01 29.56
CA LYS A 59 0.39 1.09 29.99
C LYS A 59 -0.54 0.86 28.81
N GLU A 60 -1.63 0.15 29.06
CA GLU A 60 -2.69 -0.10 28.08
C GLU A 60 -3.27 1.20 27.51
N VAL A 61 -3.42 2.25 28.33
CA VAL A 61 -3.91 3.57 27.87
C VAL A 61 -3.01 4.17 26.79
N GLU A 62 -1.69 3.97 26.86
CA GLU A 62 -0.74 4.48 25.87
C GLU A 62 -0.86 3.74 24.54
N LEU A 63 -1.13 2.42 24.60
CA LEU A 63 -1.42 1.61 23.43
C LEU A 63 -2.73 2.08 22.78
N HIS A 64 -3.81 2.24 23.54
CA HIS A 64 -5.09 2.71 22.98
C HIS A 64 -4.99 4.08 22.33
N GLN A 65 -4.33 5.04 22.99
CA GLN A 65 -4.08 6.37 22.41
C GLN A 65 -3.29 6.28 21.09
N TYR A 66 -2.28 5.42 21.05
CA TYR A 66 -1.52 5.19 19.81
C TYR A 66 -2.40 4.62 18.69
N LEU A 67 -3.23 3.61 18.98
CA LEU A 67 -4.07 2.96 17.98
C LEU A 67 -5.16 3.90 17.46
N GLU A 68 -5.76 4.70 18.34
CA GLU A 68 -6.71 5.75 17.95
C GLU A 68 -6.07 6.76 16.99
N GLU A 69 -4.85 7.20 17.26
CA GLU A 69 -4.13 8.13 16.39
C GLU A 69 -3.80 7.51 15.02
N VAL A 70 -3.40 6.23 14.99
CA VAL A 70 -3.20 5.50 13.73
C VAL A 70 -4.50 5.41 12.93
N GLU A 71 -5.62 5.11 13.59
CA GLU A 71 -6.89 4.90 12.90
C GLU A 71 -7.51 6.21 12.43
N LYS A 72 -7.36 7.32 13.18
CA LYS A 72 -7.78 8.66 12.73
C LYS A 72 -7.12 9.08 11.40
N ARG A 73 -5.91 8.60 11.13
CA ARG A 73 -5.16 8.87 9.88
C ARG A 73 -5.32 7.77 8.84
N ALA A 74 -5.98 6.66 9.18
CA ALA A 74 -6.27 5.61 8.23
C ALA A 74 -7.44 6.02 7.33
N THR A 75 -7.42 5.55 6.10
CA THR A 75 -8.51 5.73 5.15
C THR A 75 -8.81 4.40 4.49
N TRP A 76 -10.11 4.14 4.34
CA TRP A 76 -10.63 2.96 3.68
C TRP A 76 -11.43 3.37 2.45
N PHE A 77 -11.17 2.76 1.31
CA PHE A 77 -11.93 3.02 0.09
C PHE A 77 -11.95 1.82 -0.85
N GLU A 78 -12.99 1.77 -1.69
CA GLU A 78 -13.18 0.69 -2.65
C GLU A 78 -12.63 1.06 -4.03
N VAL A 79 -11.99 0.09 -4.68
CA VAL A 79 -11.53 0.21 -6.07
C VAL A 79 -11.89 -1.08 -6.82
N PRO A 80 -12.42 -1.03 -8.06
CA PRO A 80 -12.59 -2.22 -8.87
C PRO A 80 -11.26 -2.98 -9.01
N SER A 81 -11.23 -4.28 -8.71
CA SER A 81 -9.96 -5.04 -8.65
C SER A 81 -9.19 -5.00 -9.98
N LYS A 82 -9.92 -4.98 -11.10
CA LYS A 82 -9.38 -4.87 -12.47
C LYS A 82 -8.69 -3.55 -12.78
N GLU A 83 -8.93 -2.50 -11.98
CA GLU A 83 -8.34 -1.16 -12.11
C GLU A 83 -7.07 -1.01 -11.27
N LEU A 84 -6.74 -1.98 -10.43
CA LEU A 84 -5.48 -2.00 -9.70
C LEU A 84 -4.33 -2.34 -10.64
N ARG A 85 -3.26 -1.57 -10.55
CA ARG A 85 -1.99 -1.80 -11.24
C ARG A 85 -0.85 -1.72 -10.25
N VAL A 86 0.04 -2.69 -10.30
CA VAL A 86 1.21 -2.80 -9.44
C VAL A 86 2.45 -2.49 -10.26
N TYR A 87 3.37 -1.72 -9.70
CA TYR A 87 4.63 -1.37 -10.34
C TYR A 87 5.77 -1.51 -9.35
N GLU A 88 6.97 -1.83 -9.83
CA GLU A 88 8.16 -1.65 -9.03
C GLU A 88 8.49 -0.15 -8.86
N ALA A 89 8.84 0.24 -7.64
CA ALA A 89 9.26 1.58 -7.30
C ALA A 89 10.66 1.89 -7.87
N GLY A 90 10.73 2.82 -8.82
CA GLY A 90 11.99 3.26 -9.42
C GLY A 90 12.71 4.38 -8.66
N GLN A 91 13.29 5.31 -9.41
CA GLN A 91 14.06 6.44 -8.88
C GLN A 91 13.18 7.69 -8.74
N ILE A 92 13.42 8.45 -7.68
CA ILE A 92 12.85 9.80 -7.51
C ILE A 92 13.51 10.73 -8.53
N LEU A 93 12.70 11.54 -9.22
CA LEU A 93 13.18 12.42 -10.30
C LEU A 93 13.14 13.90 -9.94
N GLU A 94 12.62 14.25 -8.76
CA GLU A 94 12.41 15.63 -8.31
C GLU A 94 13.04 15.84 -6.93
N LYS A 95 13.59 17.03 -6.70
CA LYS A 95 14.00 17.43 -5.36
C LYS A 95 12.75 17.86 -4.58
N PRO A 96 12.61 17.52 -3.30
CA PRO A 96 11.45 17.88 -2.50
C PRO A 96 11.51 19.37 -2.17
N GLU A 97 10.44 20.10 -2.47
CA GLU A 97 10.34 21.53 -2.20
C GLU A 97 9.58 21.80 -0.90
N SER A 98 8.58 20.96 -0.58
CA SER A 98 7.78 21.08 0.64
C SER A 98 8.17 20.09 1.75
N LYS A 99 7.67 20.31 2.96
CA LYS A 99 7.84 19.38 4.09
C LYS A 99 7.17 18.03 3.79
N GLU A 100 5.98 18.07 3.22
CA GLU A 100 5.18 16.90 2.87
C GLU A 100 5.88 16.08 1.79
N GLU A 101 6.50 16.74 0.82
CA GLU A 101 7.32 16.08 -0.19
C GLU A 101 8.54 15.38 0.41
N ARG A 102 9.22 16.00 1.39
CA ARG A 102 10.31 15.35 2.11
C ARG A 102 9.84 14.08 2.82
N ILE A 103 8.68 14.12 3.47
CA ILE A 103 8.12 12.94 4.13
C ILE A 103 7.74 11.86 3.10
N CYS A 104 7.09 12.25 1.99
CA CYS A 104 6.77 11.33 0.89
C CYS A 104 8.03 10.63 0.33
N MET A 105 9.14 11.36 0.21
CA MET A 105 10.44 10.80 -0.16
C MET A 105 10.97 9.78 0.84
N GLU A 106 10.84 10.05 2.14
CA GLU A 106 11.25 9.09 3.19
C GLU A 106 10.39 7.82 3.14
N VAL A 107 9.07 7.96 2.99
CA VAL A 107 8.15 6.82 2.83
C VAL A 107 8.50 5.99 1.60
N LEU A 108 8.81 6.64 0.48
CA LEU A 108 9.24 5.94 -0.73
C LEU A 108 10.57 5.22 -0.52
N ARG A 109 11.52 5.85 0.19
CA ARG A 109 12.81 5.21 0.52
C ARG A 109 12.60 3.95 1.36
N ASP A 110 11.74 4.03 2.38
CA ASP A 110 11.39 2.86 3.18
C ASP A 110 10.68 1.78 2.33
N THR A 111 9.79 2.18 1.43
CA THR A 111 9.13 1.27 0.47
C THR A 111 10.14 0.54 -0.41
N LYS A 112 11.15 1.25 -0.94
CA LYS A 112 12.22 0.65 -1.75
C LYS A 112 13.13 -0.31 -0.97
N ASN A 113 13.26 -0.14 0.35
CA ASN A 113 14.04 -1.04 1.19
C ASN A 113 13.25 -2.29 1.61
N HIS A 114 11.93 -2.29 1.38
CA HIS A 114 11.04 -3.38 1.79
C HIS A 114 10.28 -3.90 0.57
N SER A 115 8.99 -3.57 0.42
CA SER A 115 8.13 -4.13 -0.63
C SER A 115 8.63 -3.87 -2.05
N ARG A 116 9.32 -2.76 -2.30
CA ARG A 116 9.70 -2.24 -3.63
C ARG A 116 8.52 -2.01 -4.57
N LEU A 117 7.28 -1.99 -4.06
CA LEU A 117 6.08 -1.92 -4.89
C LEU A 117 5.29 -0.63 -4.70
N LEU A 118 4.64 -0.20 -5.78
CA LEU A 118 3.65 0.87 -5.85
C LEU A 118 2.32 0.28 -6.32
N LEU A 119 1.22 0.86 -5.82
CA LEU A 119 -0.13 0.52 -6.23
C LEU A 119 -0.79 1.74 -6.87
N LYS A 120 -1.12 1.63 -8.15
CA LYS A 120 -1.91 2.59 -8.89
C LYS A 120 -3.35 2.10 -8.99
N THR A 121 -4.29 3.01 -8.77
CA THR A 121 -5.73 2.77 -8.91
C THR A 121 -6.23 3.52 -10.16
N ASN A 122 -7.54 3.69 -10.28
CA ASN A 122 -8.14 4.61 -11.25
C ASN A 122 -7.85 6.10 -10.97
N GLN A 123 -7.22 6.42 -9.84
CA GLN A 123 -6.75 7.76 -9.55
C GLN A 123 -5.44 8.07 -10.28
N THR A 124 -5.16 9.36 -10.47
CA THR A 124 -3.95 9.82 -11.16
C THR A 124 -2.68 9.47 -10.39
N GLU A 125 -2.74 9.53 -9.07
CA GLU A 125 -1.62 9.28 -8.17
C GLU A 125 -1.43 7.78 -7.86
N ALA A 126 -0.20 7.42 -7.53
CA ALA A 126 0.19 6.07 -7.13
C ALA A 126 0.55 6.03 -5.64
N TYR A 127 0.09 5.00 -4.96
CA TYR A 127 0.33 4.79 -3.55
C TYR A 127 1.57 3.92 -3.34
N GLN A 128 2.34 4.22 -2.30
CA GLN A 128 3.41 3.37 -1.82
C GLN A 128 2.81 2.13 -1.15
N LEU A 129 3.29 0.92 -1.48
CA LEU A 129 2.77 -0.33 -0.91
C LEU A 129 3.62 -0.74 0.31
N GLY A 130 2.99 -0.98 1.46
CA GLY A 130 3.67 -1.61 2.59
C GLY A 130 3.76 -3.12 2.41
N SER A 131 4.79 -3.76 2.97
CA SER A 131 4.99 -5.20 2.91
C SER A 131 3.83 -5.98 3.56
N SER A 132 3.16 -5.37 4.55
CA SER A 132 1.95 -5.91 5.17
C SER A 132 0.78 -6.08 4.19
N ALA A 133 0.75 -5.32 3.09
CA ALA A 133 -0.33 -5.39 2.11
C ALA A 133 -0.15 -6.53 1.10
N ILE A 134 1.09 -7.02 0.90
CA ILE A 134 1.42 -8.02 -0.13
C ILE A 134 0.54 -9.28 0.00
N PRO A 135 0.41 -9.94 1.17
CA PRO A 135 -0.40 -11.15 1.28
C PRO A 135 -1.88 -10.92 0.95
N THR A 136 -2.42 -9.77 1.34
CA THR A 136 -3.82 -9.42 1.05
C THR A 136 -4.02 -9.11 -0.44
N LEU A 137 -3.03 -8.48 -1.08
CA LEU A 137 -3.03 -8.19 -2.51
C LEU A 137 -2.91 -9.48 -3.35
N GLU A 138 -2.05 -10.42 -2.95
CA GLU A 138 -1.96 -11.76 -3.56
C GLU A 138 -3.30 -12.50 -3.46
N SER A 139 -3.90 -12.49 -2.26
CA SER A 139 -5.24 -13.07 -2.05
C SER A 139 -6.30 -12.40 -2.94
N ARG A 140 -6.24 -11.07 -3.10
CA ARG A 140 -7.14 -10.33 -4.00
C ARG A 140 -6.93 -10.70 -5.47
N ALA A 141 -5.69 -10.97 -5.86
CA ALA A 141 -5.31 -11.49 -7.18
C ALA A 141 -5.59 -13.00 -7.33
N ARG A 142 -6.04 -13.69 -6.26
CA ARG A 142 -6.31 -15.14 -6.21
C ARG A 142 -5.07 -15.98 -6.50
N ILE A 143 -3.91 -15.51 -6.06
CA ILE A 143 -2.63 -16.25 -6.10
C ILE A 143 -2.12 -16.47 -4.69
N SER A 144 -1.31 -17.51 -4.52
CA SER A 144 -0.61 -17.80 -3.28
C SER A 144 0.54 -18.76 -3.56
N GLY A 145 1.56 -18.77 -2.71
CA GLY A 145 2.65 -19.75 -2.77
C GLY A 145 3.99 -19.16 -2.34
N ALA A 146 4.84 -19.99 -1.73
CA ALA A 146 6.13 -19.56 -1.21
C ALA A 146 7.09 -19.03 -2.30
N ALA A 147 6.89 -19.41 -3.56
CA ALA A 147 7.70 -18.88 -4.66
C ALA A 147 7.49 -17.38 -4.88
N LEU A 148 6.30 -16.84 -4.59
CA LEU A 148 5.97 -15.43 -4.83
C LEU A 148 6.83 -14.47 -4.00
N SER A 149 7.28 -14.87 -2.81
CA SER A 149 8.17 -14.06 -1.99
C SER A 149 9.63 -14.09 -2.45
N SER A 150 9.97 -14.99 -3.38
CA SER A 150 11.34 -15.20 -3.86
C SER A 150 11.59 -14.63 -5.25
N VAL A 151 10.54 -14.21 -5.97
CA VAL A 151 10.70 -13.59 -7.30
C VAL A 151 11.09 -12.12 -7.17
N GLU A 152 11.74 -11.58 -8.20
CA GLU A 152 12.05 -10.15 -8.25
C GLU A 152 10.76 -9.30 -8.21
N PRO A 153 10.76 -8.12 -7.55
CA PRO A 153 9.57 -7.29 -7.42
C PRO A 153 8.95 -6.86 -8.74
N ALA A 154 9.75 -6.65 -9.78
CA ALA A 154 9.28 -6.40 -11.15
C ALA A 154 8.39 -7.55 -11.67
N VAL A 155 8.88 -8.79 -11.49
CA VAL A 155 8.19 -10.02 -11.89
C VAL A 155 6.94 -10.22 -11.05
N LEU A 156 7.02 -9.99 -9.73
CA LEU A 156 5.84 -10.04 -8.86
C LEU A 156 4.76 -9.05 -9.31
N ALA A 157 5.15 -7.81 -9.65
CA ALA A 157 4.23 -6.80 -10.14
C ALA A 157 3.55 -7.23 -11.44
N GLU A 158 4.28 -7.86 -12.37
CA GLU A 158 3.71 -8.40 -13.60
C GLU A 158 2.70 -9.52 -13.32
N ILE A 159 3.08 -10.51 -12.51
CA ILE A 159 2.19 -11.63 -12.11
C ILE A 159 0.90 -11.07 -11.51
N LEU A 160 1.02 -10.16 -10.54
CA LEU A 160 -0.13 -9.50 -9.91
C LEU A 160 -1.00 -8.79 -10.94
N ASN A 161 -0.40 -8.04 -11.86
CA ASN A 161 -1.14 -7.32 -12.90
C ASN A 161 -1.92 -8.27 -13.83
N GLN A 162 -1.35 -9.41 -14.23
CA GLN A 162 -2.07 -10.38 -15.07
C GLN A 162 -3.26 -10.99 -14.33
N CYS A 163 -3.08 -11.33 -13.06
CA CYS A 163 -4.14 -11.90 -12.24
C CYS A 163 -5.24 -10.87 -11.88
N LEU A 164 -4.86 -9.63 -11.59
CA LEU A 164 -5.81 -8.54 -11.27
C LEU A 164 -6.70 -8.17 -12.47
N LYS A 165 -6.19 -8.25 -13.71
CA LYS A 165 -6.99 -8.01 -14.93
C LYS A 165 -8.23 -8.90 -15.02
N VAL A 166 -8.14 -10.14 -14.54
CA VAL A 166 -9.24 -11.12 -14.55
C VAL A 166 -9.97 -11.20 -13.21
N ALA A 167 -9.48 -10.49 -12.18
CA ALA A 167 -10.10 -10.48 -10.86
C ALA A 167 -11.47 -9.77 -10.91
N LYS A 168 -12.49 -10.47 -10.41
CA LYS A 168 -13.85 -9.94 -10.24
C LYS A 168 -13.98 -9.24 -8.89
N GLY A 169 -14.98 -8.35 -8.81
CA GLY A 169 -15.34 -7.64 -7.58
C GLY A 169 -14.47 -6.43 -7.30
N LYS A 170 -14.75 -5.79 -6.17
CA LYS A 170 -14.01 -4.61 -5.69
C LYS A 170 -13.03 -5.01 -4.59
N ALA A 171 -11.91 -4.30 -4.56
CA ALA A 171 -10.93 -4.35 -3.50
C ALA A 171 -11.21 -3.23 -2.50
N LEU A 172 -11.10 -3.53 -1.20
CA LEU A 172 -11.15 -2.57 -0.10
C LEU A 172 -9.71 -2.27 0.32
N LEU A 173 -9.24 -1.07 0.05
CA LEU A 173 -7.87 -0.65 0.36
C LEU A 173 -7.84 0.03 1.72
N ARG A 174 -6.89 -0.37 2.58
CA ARG A 174 -6.52 0.39 3.77
C ARG A 174 -5.26 1.19 3.48
N VAL A 175 -5.37 2.50 3.51
CA VAL A 175 -4.23 3.41 3.43
C VAL A 175 -3.99 4.01 4.81
N SER A 176 -2.79 3.89 5.35
CA SER A 176 -2.47 4.33 6.71
C SER A 176 -0.97 4.55 6.85
N GLU A 177 -0.61 5.63 7.55
CA GLU A 177 0.79 6.00 7.81
C GLU A 177 1.63 6.02 6.53
N GLY A 178 1.14 6.73 5.51
CA GLY A 178 1.86 6.92 4.26
C GLY A 178 1.75 5.81 3.21
N LYS A 179 1.26 4.62 3.55
CA LYS A 179 1.27 3.46 2.65
C LYS A 179 -0.07 2.76 2.58
N VAL A 180 -0.28 2.00 1.50
CA VAL A 180 -1.30 0.95 1.47
C VAL A 180 -0.83 -0.18 2.38
N ARG A 181 -1.64 -0.48 3.40
CA ARG A 181 -1.35 -1.49 4.44
C ARG A 181 -2.12 -2.79 4.24
N ALA A 182 -3.23 -2.75 3.50
CA ALA A 182 -4.02 -3.93 3.17
C ALA A 182 -4.88 -3.70 1.92
N VAL A 183 -5.19 -4.80 1.22
CA VAL A 183 -6.05 -4.86 0.03
C VAL A 183 -7.01 -6.05 0.17
N HIS A 184 -8.18 -5.83 0.74
CA HIS A 184 -9.17 -6.87 1.06
C HIS A 184 -10.28 -6.99 0.00
N SER A 185 -11.17 -7.96 0.17
CA SER A 185 -12.41 -8.05 -0.62
C SER A 185 -13.48 -7.11 -0.06
N ALA A 186 -14.10 -6.31 -0.93
CA ALA A 186 -15.24 -5.43 -0.58
C ALA A 186 -16.62 -6.06 -0.91
N GLU A 187 -16.69 -7.38 -1.07
CA GLU A 187 -17.95 -8.07 -1.39
C GLU A 187 -18.92 -8.10 -0.19
N LYS A 188 -20.23 -8.34 -0.40
CA LYS A 188 -21.26 -8.31 0.66
C LYS A 188 -21.04 -9.29 1.84
N ASN A 189 -20.28 -10.37 1.61
CA ASN A 189 -19.80 -11.30 2.65
C ASN A 189 -18.29 -11.11 2.91
N GLY A 190 -17.78 -9.92 2.62
CA GLY A 190 -16.37 -9.55 2.70
C GLY A 190 -15.97 -9.14 4.12
N TYR A 191 -14.92 -8.32 4.21
CA TYR A 191 -14.38 -7.88 5.50
C TYR A 191 -15.26 -6.79 6.12
N GLN A 192 -15.64 -6.97 7.38
CA GLN A 192 -16.18 -5.89 8.20
C GLN A 192 -15.02 -5.16 8.88
N VAL A 193 -14.96 -3.84 8.71
CA VAL A 193 -13.93 -3.00 9.33
C VAL A 193 -14.39 -2.63 10.73
N TYR A 194 -13.65 -3.07 11.74
CA TYR A 194 -13.81 -2.65 13.12
C TYR A 194 -12.67 -1.73 13.52
N PRO A 195 -12.94 -0.61 14.22
CA PRO A 195 -11.88 0.19 14.82
C PRO A 195 -10.98 -0.66 15.71
N LEU A 196 -9.67 -0.51 15.52
CA LEU A 196 -8.67 -1.31 16.22
C LEU A 196 -8.79 -1.27 17.77
N PRO A 197 -9.17 -0.14 18.40
CA PRO A 197 -9.44 -0.10 19.85
C PRO A 197 -10.56 -1.05 20.29
N GLU A 198 -11.63 -1.20 19.50
CA GLU A 198 -12.76 -2.07 19.85
C GLU A 198 -12.34 -3.55 19.85
N VAL A 199 -11.50 -3.95 18.91
CA VAL A 199 -11.01 -5.32 18.78
C VAL A 199 -10.07 -5.69 19.93
N LEU A 200 -9.22 -4.77 20.38
CA LEU A 200 -8.22 -5.03 21.43
C LEU A 200 -8.77 -4.92 22.86
N CYS A 201 -9.88 -4.22 23.06
CA CYS A 201 -10.61 -4.27 24.34
C CYS A 201 -11.17 -5.68 24.62
N LEU A 202 -11.57 -6.44 23.60
CA LEU A 202 -12.17 -7.78 23.76
C LEU A 202 -11.24 -8.84 24.43
N PRO A 203 -9.95 -8.99 24.03
CA PRO A 203 -9.04 -9.94 24.66
C PRO A 203 -8.57 -9.51 26.06
N VAL A 204 -8.50 -8.21 26.37
CA VAL A 204 -8.09 -7.76 27.72
C VAL A 204 -9.15 -8.15 28.77
N PHE A 205 -10.44 -8.00 28.46
CA PHE A 205 -11.51 -8.41 29.38
C PHE A 205 -11.54 -9.93 29.63
N THR A 206 -11.35 -10.75 28.59
CA THR A 206 -11.36 -12.21 28.73
C THR A 206 -10.14 -12.73 29.51
N TYR A 207 -8.97 -12.10 29.36
CA TYR A 207 -7.78 -12.48 30.12
C TYR A 207 -7.90 -12.10 31.61
N VAL A 208 -8.43 -10.91 31.92
CA VAL A 208 -8.65 -10.47 33.32
C VAL A 208 -9.72 -11.31 34.03
N GLU A 209 -10.77 -11.74 33.33
CA GLU A 209 -11.76 -12.68 33.89
C GLU A 209 -11.18 -14.07 34.15
N SER A 210 -10.27 -14.56 33.30
CA SER A 210 -9.62 -15.86 33.49
C SER A 210 -8.73 -15.90 34.75
N ILE A 211 -8.04 -14.80 35.07
CA ILE A 211 -7.19 -14.69 36.26
C ILE A 211 -8.05 -14.60 37.54
N LYS A 212 -9.24 -14.00 37.48
CA LYS A 212 -10.18 -13.94 38.63
C LYS A 212 -10.88 -15.27 38.93
N ARG A 213 -10.80 -16.26 38.04
CA ARG A 213 -11.47 -17.58 38.20
C ARG A 213 -10.54 -18.70 38.62
N VAL A 214 -9.28 -18.43 38.94
CA VAL A 214 -8.38 -19.42 39.56
C VAL A 214 -8.49 -19.26 41.08
N PRO A 215 -9.28 -20.08 41.79
CA PRO A 215 -9.17 -20.12 43.24
C PRO A 215 -7.80 -20.72 43.60
N PHE A 216 -7.06 -20.03 44.46
CA PHE A 216 -5.94 -20.62 45.19
C PHE A 216 -6.45 -21.61 46.23
#